data_AF-A0A0H4VK39-F1
#
_entry.id   AF-A0A0H4VK39-F1
#
_cell.length_a   1.000
_cell.length_b   1.000
_cell.length_c   1.000
_cell.angle_alpha   90.00
_cell.angle_beta   90.00
_cell.angle_gamma   90.00
#
_symmetry.space_group_name_H-M   'P 1'
#
loop_
_entity.id
_entity.type
_entity.pdbx_description
1 polymer ?
#
loop_
_entity_poly.entity_id
_entity_poly.type
_entity_poly.pdbx_seq_one_letter_code
_entity_poly.pdbx_strand_id
1 'polypeptide(L)'
;MGNIIMATCPCGLESKEIFQGIGFNYYENHQRMEPAYCDHCGVVVGRDISKSISKCPKCRRKMRFYFEDLEKESGNEENFPDSEYLESKEFWHCPRCKQETLKFEGMGCWD
;
A
#
# COMPACT_ATOMS: atom_id res chain seq x y z
N MET A 1 -8.71 -6.27 12.13
CA MET A 1 -8.66 -4.80 12.25
C MET A 1 -7.69 -4.26 11.21
N GLY A 2 -7.97 -3.08 10.68
CA GLY A 2 -7.10 -2.41 9.72
C GLY A 2 -6.84 -0.96 10.09
N ASN A 3 -5.89 -0.34 9.38
CA ASN A 3 -5.52 1.06 9.52
C ASN A 3 -6.01 1.87 8.33
N ILE A 4 -6.53 3.06 8.62
CA ILE A 4 -6.80 4.07 7.60
C ILE A 4 -5.53 4.90 7.50
N ILE A 5 -4.91 4.90 6.33
CA ILE A 5 -3.67 5.63 6.08
C ILE A 5 -3.83 6.59 4.90
N MET A 6 -2.97 7.58 4.81
CA MET A 6 -2.87 8.49 3.67
C MET A 6 -1.43 8.58 3.20
N ALA A 7 -1.22 8.60 1.88
CA ALA A 7 0.08 8.72 1.26
C ALA A 7 0.31 10.16 0.79
N THR A 8 1.35 10.81 1.30
CA THR A 8 1.71 12.19 0.95
C THR A 8 3.16 12.27 0.48
N CYS A 9 3.47 13.18 -0.44
CA CYS A 9 4.83 13.39 -0.92
C CYS A 9 5.08 14.87 -1.24
N PRO A 10 6.28 15.42 -0.96
CA PRO A 10 6.64 16.81 -1.27
C PRO A 10 6.48 17.20 -2.75
N CYS A 11 6.45 16.24 -3.68
CA CYS A 11 6.16 16.51 -5.08
C CYS A 11 4.67 16.84 -5.37
N GLY A 12 3.83 16.95 -4.34
CA GLY A 12 2.40 17.22 -4.42
C GLY A 12 1.55 16.00 -4.75
N LEU A 13 2.07 14.77 -4.56
CA LEU A 13 1.22 13.58 -4.57
C LEU A 13 0.53 13.47 -3.21
N GLU A 14 -0.78 13.32 -3.26
CA GLU A 14 -1.64 13.05 -2.11
C GLU A 14 -2.64 11.97 -2.55
N SER A 15 -2.74 10.89 -1.78
CA SER A 15 -3.74 9.85 -2.01
C SER A 15 -5.06 10.22 -1.34
N LYS A 16 -6.13 9.51 -1.72
CA LYS A 16 -7.29 9.41 -0.83
C LYS A 16 -6.94 8.52 0.37
N GLU A 17 -7.85 8.41 1.32
CA GLU A 17 -7.80 7.40 2.37
C GLU A 17 -7.57 6.01 1.77
N ILE A 18 -6.63 5.28 2.36
CA ILE A 18 -6.27 3.91 2.02
C ILE A 18 -6.58 3.05 3.22
N PHE A 19 -7.46 2.08 3.00
CA PHE A 19 -7.73 1.02 3.96
C PHE A 19 -6.62 -0.03 3.84
N GLN A 20 -5.85 -0.24 4.90
CA GLN A 20 -4.80 -1.26 4.99
C GLN A 20 -5.17 -2.31 6.05
N GLY A 21 -4.87 -3.58 5.80
CA GLY A 21 -5.08 -4.69 6.73
C GLY A 21 -6.17 -5.65 6.27
N ILE A 22 -6.57 -6.55 7.18
CA ILE A 22 -7.44 -7.70 6.87
C ILE A 22 -8.92 -7.50 7.27
N GLY A 23 -9.32 -6.34 7.81
CA GLY A 23 -10.71 -6.08 8.24
C GLY A 23 -11.22 -7.12 9.27
N PHE A 24 -12.53 -7.19 9.52
CA PHE A 24 -13.13 -8.28 10.32
C PHE A 24 -13.63 -9.46 9.49
N ASN A 25 -14.04 -9.21 8.25
CA ASN A 25 -14.59 -10.24 7.36
C ASN A 25 -13.51 -11.12 6.68
N TYR A 26 -12.24 -11.05 7.11
CA TYR A 26 -11.13 -11.82 6.50
C TYR A 26 -11.43 -13.32 6.40
N TYR A 27 -12.00 -13.90 7.44
CA TYR A 27 -12.29 -15.34 7.48
C TYR A 27 -13.42 -15.75 6.52
N GLU A 28 -14.20 -14.79 6.02
CA GLU A 28 -15.26 -15.02 5.04
C GLU A 28 -14.81 -14.71 3.61
N ASN A 29 -14.09 -13.61 3.43
CA ASN A 29 -13.77 -13.07 2.11
C ASN A 29 -12.30 -13.25 1.68
N HIS A 30 -11.41 -13.61 2.64
CA HIS A 30 -9.96 -13.72 2.47
C HIS A 30 -9.30 -12.49 1.82
N GLN A 31 -9.88 -11.31 2.02
CA GLN A 31 -9.38 -10.06 1.44
C GLN A 31 -8.37 -9.41 2.36
N ARG A 32 -7.22 -9.04 1.79
CA ARG A 32 -6.20 -8.27 2.49
C ARG A 32 -5.92 -7.01 1.70
N MET A 33 -6.23 -5.86 2.29
CA MET A 33 -6.03 -4.56 1.64
C MET A 33 -4.64 -4.03 1.95
N GLU A 34 -3.90 -3.60 0.93
CA GLU A 34 -2.56 -3.04 1.06
C GLU A 34 -2.40 -1.81 0.15
N PRO A 35 -1.56 -0.83 0.53
CA PRO A 35 -1.24 0.28 -0.34
C PRO A 35 -0.48 -0.21 -1.58
N ALA A 36 -0.99 0.19 -2.74
CA ALA A 36 -0.41 -0.11 -4.03
C ALA A 36 -0.21 1.16 -4.84
N TYR A 37 0.83 1.16 -5.67
CA TYR A 37 1.16 2.28 -6.52
C TYR A 37 1.18 1.91 -8.01
N CYS A 38 0.99 2.91 -8.86
CA CYS A 38 1.14 2.79 -10.30
C CYS A 38 2.20 3.76 -10.81
N ASP A 39 3.35 3.22 -11.21
CA ASP A 39 4.45 4.01 -11.75
C ASP A 39 4.09 4.80 -13.02
N HIS A 40 3.10 4.36 -13.78
CA HIS A 40 2.71 5.08 -14.99
C HIS A 40 1.85 6.31 -14.70
N CYS A 41 0.92 6.21 -13.76
CA CYS A 41 -0.05 7.27 -13.47
C CYS A 41 0.32 8.12 -12.25
N GLY A 42 1.32 7.73 -11.47
CA GLY A 42 1.69 8.43 -10.25
C GLY A 42 0.58 8.42 -9.20
N VAL A 43 -0.17 7.32 -9.08
CA VAL A 43 -1.25 7.19 -8.08
C VAL A 43 -0.90 6.13 -7.06
N VAL A 44 -1.32 6.37 -5.82
CA VAL A 44 -1.27 5.42 -4.70
C VAL A 44 -2.70 5.21 -4.19
N VAL A 45 -3.13 3.96 -4.07
CA VAL A 45 -4.47 3.57 -3.58
C VAL A 45 -4.41 2.21 -2.89
N GLY A 46 -5.36 1.94 -2.00
CA GLY A 46 -5.55 0.61 -1.41
C GLY A 46 -6.03 -0.41 -2.44
N ARG A 47 -5.42 -1.59 -2.44
CA ARG A 47 -5.78 -2.72 -3.30
C ARG A 47 -5.73 -4.02 -2.53
N ASP A 48 -6.56 -4.95 -2.95
CA ASP A 48 -6.57 -6.30 -2.41
C ASP A 48 -5.36 -7.08 -2.95
N ILE A 49 -4.43 -7.44 -2.07
CA ILE A 49 -3.22 -8.21 -2.40
C ILE A 49 -3.54 -9.70 -2.59
N SER A 50 -4.65 -10.19 -2.04
CA SER A 50 -5.12 -11.57 -2.24
C SER A 50 -5.57 -11.83 -3.68
N LYS A 51 -5.79 -10.79 -4.49
CA LYS A 51 -6.13 -10.91 -5.91
C LYS A 51 -4.89 -11.13 -6.76
N SER A 52 -4.97 -12.09 -7.69
CA SER A 52 -3.90 -12.39 -8.65
C SER A 52 -3.41 -11.19 -9.46
N ILE A 53 -4.29 -10.21 -9.73
CA ILE A 53 -3.94 -8.99 -10.47
C ILE A 53 -4.68 -7.77 -9.90
N SER A 54 -3.91 -6.83 -9.36
CA SER A 54 -4.39 -5.49 -9.00
C SER A 54 -4.10 -4.47 -10.11
N LYS A 55 -5.15 -3.81 -10.62
CA LYS A 55 -5.07 -2.87 -11.75
C LYS A 55 -5.25 -1.42 -11.32
N CYS A 56 -4.49 -0.52 -11.96
CA CYS A 56 -4.61 0.92 -11.75
C CYS A 56 -6.03 1.39 -12.12
N PRO A 57 -6.70 2.18 -11.27
CA PRO A 57 -8.03 2.70 -11.59
C PRO A 57 -8.02 3.66 -12.78
N LYS A 58 -6.89 4.33 -13.06
CA LYS A 58 -6.74 5.28 -14.18
C LYS A 58 -6.34 4.63 -15.50
N CYS A 59 -5.24 3.87 -15.53
CA CYS A 59 -4.70 3.32 -16.78
C CYS A 59 -4.83 1.79 -16.93
N ARG A 60 -5.44 1.10 -15.96
CA ARG A 60 -5.67 -0.36 -15.96
C ARG A 60 -4.41 -1.23 -16.00
N ARG A 61 -3.20 -0.65 -16.00
CA ARG A 61 -1.93 -1.38 -15.87
C ARG A 61 -1.80 -2.05 -14.49
N LYS A 62 -0.95 -3.08 -14.40
CA LYS A 62 -0.63 -3.75 -13.14
C LYS A 62 -0.06 -2.74 -12.14
N MET A 63 -0.55 -2.80 -10.91
CA MET A 63 -0.02 -2.04 -9.78
C MET A 63 1.01 -2.88 -9.03
N ARG A 64 1.90 -2.21 -8.31
CA ARG A 64 2.87 -2.81 -7.40
C ARG A 64 2.46 -2.49 -5.97
N PHE A 65 2.71 -3.42 -5.06
CA PHE A 65 2.45 -3.21 -3.63
C PHE A 65 3.73 -2.77 -2.94
N TYR A 66 3.62 -1.84 -1.99
CA TYR A 66 4.77 -1.46 -1.16
C TYR A 66 5.26 -2.64 -0.31
N PHE A 67 4.34 -3.52 0.08
CA PHE A 67 4.62 -4.77 0.76
C PHE A 67 5.55 -5.70 -0.05
N GLU A 68 5.26 -5.92 -1.33
CA GLU A 68 6.08 -6.78 -2.21
C GLU A 68 7.52 -6.26 -2.37
N ASP A 69 7.72 -4.94 -2.27
CA ASP A 69 9.05 -4.34 -2.38
C ASP A 69 9.86 -4.58 -1.09
N LEU A 70 9.22 -4.63 0.08
CA LEU A 70 9.88 -5.10 1.31
C LEU A 70 10.25 -6.58 1.27
N GLU A 71 9.36 -7.46 0.79
CA GLU A 71 9.65 -8.89 0.72
C GLU A 71 10.90 -9.20 -0.13
N LYS A 72 11.07 -8.48 -1.25
CA LYS A 72 12.26 -8.62 -2.10
C LYS A 72 13.54 -8.16 -1.41
N GLU A 73 13.45 -7.17 -0.54
CA GLU A 73 14.60 -6.66 0.22
C GLU A 73 14.94 -7.55 1.42
N SER A 74 13.93 -8.12 2.09
CA SER A 74 14.11 -8.88 3.34
C SER A 74 14.45 -10.35 3.13
N GLY A 75 14.15 -10.94 1.96
CA GLY A 75 14.52 -12.31 1.59
C GLY A 75 13.92 -13.41 2.49
N ASN A 76 12.99 -13.07 3.38
CA ASN A 76 12.35 -13.97 4.33
C ASN A 76 10.86 -14.09 4.01
N GLU A 77 10.44 -15.30 3.62
CA GLU A 77 9.05 -15.64 3.28
C GLU A 77 8.15 -15.91 4.51
N GLU A 78 8.71 -15.89 5.74
CA GLU A 78 8.05 -16.53 6.90
C GLU A 78 7.43 -15.60 7.94
N ASN A 79 7.46 -14.28 7.78
CA ASN A 79 6.70 -13.39 8.67
C ASN A 79 5.95 -12.38 7.83
N PHE A 80 4.62 -12.54 7.76
CA PHE A 80 3.75 -11.45 7.32
C PHE A 80 4.06 -10.25 8.22
N PRO A 81 4.72 -9.18 7.74
CA PRO A 81 4.88 -8.03 8.57
C PRO A 81 3.48 -7.48 8.83
N ASP A 82 3.24 -7.15 10.10
CA ASP A 82 2.02 -6.48 10.52
C ASP A 82 1.81 -5.25 9.63
N SER A 83 0.58 -4.77 9.57
CA SER A 83 0.21 -3.50 8.96
C SER A 83 1.13 -2.33 9.37
N GLU A 84 1.84 -2.45 10.49
CA GLU A 84 2.91 -1.58 10.99
C GLU A 84 4.17 -1.50 10.10
N TYR A 85 4.33 -2.35 9.08
CA TYR A 85 5.53 -2.32 8.23
C TYR A 85 5.78 -0.96 7.58
N LEU A 86 4.72 -0.17 7.36
CA LEU A 86 4.85 1.17 6.78
C LEU A 86 5.63 2.13 7.68
N GLU A 87 5.71 1.82 8.98
CA GLU A 87 6.50 2.56 9.97
C GLU A 87 7.97 2.11 9.99
N SER A 88 8.31 0.98 9.36
CA SER A 88 9.69 0.48 9.28
C SER A 88 10.62 1.38 8.48
N LYS A 89 10.06 2.25 7.62
CA LYS A 89 10.78 3.25 6.84
C LYS A 89 10.07 4.58 6.91
N GLU A 90 10.84 5.65 7.10
CA GLU A 90 10.29 7.01 7.09
C GLU A 90 9.80 7.43 5.69
N PHE A 91 10.52 7.00 4.65
CA PHE A 91 10.24 7.37 3.26
C PHE A 91 10.11 6.15 2.36
N TRP A 92 9.18 6.26 1.42
CA TRP A 92 8.80 5.23 0.47
C TRP A 92 8.91 5.77 -0.96
N HIS A 93 9.00 4.84 -1.92
CA HIS A 93 9.00 5.17 -3.34
C HIS A 93 7.76 5.97 -3.74
N CYS A 94 7.95 7.17 -4.28
CA CYS A 94 6.87 7.96 -4.85
C CYS A 94 6.70 7.62 -6.34
N PRO A 95 5.52 7.14 -6.78
CA PRO A 95 5.31 6.82 -8.20
C PRO A 95 5.22 8.07 -9.09
N ARG A 96 5.15 9.28 -8.53
CA ARG A 96 5.06 10.53 -9.29
C ARG A 96 6.44 11.16 -9.54
N CYS A 97 7.25 11.37 -8.50
CA CYS A 97 8.60 11.95 -8.65
C CYS A 97 9.71 10.90 -8.79
N LYS A 98 9.43 9.61 -8.57
CA LYS A 98 10.39 8.49 -8.65
C LYS A 98 11.49 8.53 -7.61
N GLN A 99 11.27 9.23 -6.50
CA GLN A 99 12.20 9.34 -5.38
C GLN A 99 11.58 8.73 -4.13
N GLU A 100 12.43 8.27 -3.21
CA GLU A 100 12.03 7.80 -1.89
C GLU A 100 11.74 8.99 -0.97
N THR A 101 10.57 9.58 -1.13
CA THR A 101 10.14 10.79 -0.40
C THR A 101 8.67 10.74 0.01
N LEU A 102 7.96 9.66 -0.31
CA LEU A 102 6.57 9.47 0.05
C LEU A 102 6.47 9.02 1.51
N LYS A 103 5.55 9.59 2.28
CA LYS A 103 5.25 9.19 3.65
C LYS A 103 3.86 8.57 3.72
N PHE A 104 3.68 7.65 4.64
CA PHE A 104 2.36 7.16 5.04
C PHE A 104 2.03 7.72 6.42
N GLU A 105 0.85 8.32 6.53
CA GLU A 105 0.35 8.89 7.78
C GLU A 105 -0.88 8.10 8.22
N GLY A 106 -0.89 7.67 9.48
CA GLY A 106 -2.05 7.03 10.10
C GLY A 106 -3.15 8.06 10.36
N MET A 107 -4.33 7.80 9.81
CA MET A 107 -5.53 8.64 9.95
C MET A 107 -6.54 8.04 10.95
N GLY A 108 -6.42 6.75 11.26
CA GLY A 108 -7.29 6.05 12.20
C GLY A 108 -7.28 4.55 11.97
N CYS A 109 -8.27 3.86 12.55
CA CYS A 109 -8.49 2.43 12.37
C CYS A 109 -9.81 2.19 11.64
N TRP A 110 -9.93 1.05 10.95
CA TRP A 110 -11.16 0.59 10.32
C TRP A 110 -11.39 -0.91 10.53
N ASP A 111 -12.61 -1.31 10.22
CA ASP A 111 -13.20 -2.63 10.41
C ASP A 111 -13.79 -3.15 9.09
#